data_AF-A0A7X9M2M7-F1
#
_entry.id   AF-A0A7X9M2M7-F1
#
_cell.length_a   1.000
_cell.length_b   1.000
_cell.length_c   1.000
_cell.angle_alpha   90.00
_cell.angle_beta   90.00
_cell.angle_gamma   90.00
#
_symmetry.space_group_name_H-M   'P 1'
#
loop_
_entity.id
_entity.type
_entity.pdbx_description
1 polymer ?
#
loop_
_entity_poly.entity_id
_entity_poly.type
_entity_poly.pdbx_seq_one_letter_code
_entity_poly.pdbx_strand_id
1 'polypeptide(L)'
;MVIYRDSYGYPFFVIKLKGPSIQKELLKLLNYWSRLINKGIFNGDVEKIFLSTTLYKGALMMSVPTKNDFIDAIKQLKTESRTLGLKYIEILSADLHRKLGYYPGPNHRMASCCDAMYDSMDVHNGDLVVMKPPKGRGAKLKIRYYL
;
A
#
# COMPACT_ATOMS: atom_id res chain seq x y z
N MET A 1 9.13 -3.41 28.81
CA MET A 1 8.45 -4.26 27.80
C MET A 1 7.40 -5.07 28.53
N VAL A 2 6.11 -4.75 28.36
CA VAL A 2 5.03 -5.42 29.09
C VAL A 2 4.51 -6.58 28.23
N ILE A 3 4.57 -7.81 28.78
CA ILE A 3 4.07 -9.02 28.14
C ILE A 3 2.66 -9.25 28.68
N TYR A 4 1.66 -9.25 27.80
CA TYR A 4 0.29 -9.58 28.17
C TYR A 4 0.06 -11.07 27.92
N ARG A 5 -0.87 -11.68 28.65
CA ARG A 5 -1.29 -13.07 28.43
C ARG A 5 -2.76 -13.10 28.07
N ASP A 6 -3.14 -13.87 27.07
CA ASP A 6 -4.54 -14.05 26.70
C ASP A 6 -5.26 -14.97 27.70
N SER A 7 -6.55 -15.20 27.48
CA SER A 7 -7.39 -16.07 28.33
C SER A 7 -6.93 -17.52 28.37
N TYR A 8 -6.01 -17.92 27.49
CA TYR A 8 -5.41 -19.25 27.44
C TYR A 8 -3.97 -19.27 27.98
N GLY A 9 -3.47 -18.14 28.48
CA GLY A 9 -2.15 -18.02 29.09
C GLY A 9 -1.01 -17.78 28.10
N TYR A 10 -1.30 -17.60 26.80
CA TYR A 10 -0.28 -17.37 25.77
C TYR A 10 0.21 -15.91 25.78
N PRO A 11 1.53 -15.69 25.72
CA PRO A 11 2.08 -14.34 25.69
C PRO A 11 1.75 -13.66 24.36
N PHE A 12 1.11 -12.49 24.42
CA PHE A 12 0.90 -11.64 23.26
C PHE A 12 1.34 -10.20 23.53
N PHE A 13 1.73 -9.51 22.46
CA PHE A 13 2.19 -8.12 22.52
C PHE A 13 1.10 -7.21 22.01
N VAL A 14 0.61 -6.31 22.87
CA VAL A 14 -0.20 -5.17 22.41
C VAL A 14 0.75 -4.05 22.05
N ILE A 15 1.03 -3.91 20.75
CA ILE A 15 1.78 -2.76 20.26
C ILE A 15 0.75 -1.67 19.94
N LYS A 16 0.77 -0.56 20.68
CA LYS A 16 -0.06 0.62 20.38
C LYS A 16 0.56 1.33 19.18
N LEU A 17 0.13 0.94 17.98
CA LEU A 17 0.73 1.38 16.74
C LEU A 17 0.09 2.71 16.29
N LYS A 18 0.88 3.79 16.22
CA LYS A 18 0.49 5.06 15.58
C LYS A 18 1.44 5.37 14.42
N GLY A 19 0.90 5.52 13.21
CA GLY A 19 1.58 6.10 12.04
C GLY A 19 2.08 5.12 10.97
N PRO A 20 2.50 5.60 9.78
CA PRO A 20 2.79 4.78 8.60
C PRO A 20 4.04 3.89 8.65
N SER A 21 4.82 3.90 9.75
CA SER A 21 6.06 3.11 9.92
C SER A 21 5.83 1.67 10.44
N ILE A 22 4.58 1.27 10.62
CA ILE A 22 4.15 0.02 11.24
C ILE A 22 4.64 -1.22 10.49
N GLN A 23 4.61 -1.19 9.15
CA GLN A 23 4.95 -2.35 8.33
C GLN A 23 6.43 -2.75 8.45
N LYS A 24 7.33 -1.76 8.58
CA LYS A 24 8.77 -1.99 8.70
C LYS A 24 9.13 -2.62 10.05
N GLU A 25 8.46 -2.20 11.11
CA GLU A 25 8.69 -2.70 12.46
C GLU A 25 8.07 -4.09 12.66
N LEU A 26 6.88 -4.33 12.09
CA LEU A 26 6.28 -5.66 12.02
C LEU A 26 7.17 -6.64 11.23
N LEU A 27 7.74 -6.23 10.10
CA LEU A 27 8.62 -7.10 9.31
C LEU A 27 9.91 -7.47 10.06
N LYS A 28 10.50 -6.55 10.83
CA LYS A 28 11.65 -6.86 11.70
C LYS A 28 11.28 -7.89 12.76
N LEU A 29 10.12 -7.73 13.42
CA LEU A 29 9.65 -8.66 14.43
C LEU A 29 9.41 -10.04 13.82
N LEU A 30 8.71 -10.12 12.68
CA LEU A 30 8.46 -11.39 11.98
C LEU A 30 9.77 -12.12 11.61
N ASN A 31 10.79 -11.40 11.12
CA ASN A 31 12.10 -11.97 10.80
C ASN A 31 12.85 -12.46 12.05
N TYR A 32 12.75 -11.73 13.17
CA TYR A 32 13.34 -12.14 14.43
C TYR A 32 12.72 -13.44 14.95
N TRP A 33 11.39 -13.52 14.98
CA TRP A 33 10.67 -14.74 15.40
C TRP A 33 10.99 -15.94 14.51
N SER A 34 11.05 -15.75 13.19
CA SER A 34 11.45 -16.80 12.25
C SER A 34 12.85 -17.36 12.54
N ARG A 35 13.82 -16.50 12.91
CA ARG A 35 15.16 -16.97 13.30
C ARG A 35 15.17 -17.74 14.61
N LEU A 36 14.37 -17.34 15.59
CA LEU A 36 14.29 -18.04 16.87
C LEU A 36 13.66 -19.43 16.73
N ILE A 37 12.64 -19.56 15.88
CA ILE A 37 12.01 -20.83 15.53
C ILE A 37 13.02 -21.75 14.83
N ASN A 38 13.74 -21.26 13.83
CA ASN A 38 14.76 -22.05 13.12
C ASN A 38 15.94 -22.48 14.01
N LYS A 39 16.19 -21.78 15.12
CA LYS A 39 17.18 -22.15 16.12
C LYS A 39 16.66 -23.14 17.17
N GLY A 40 15.40 -23.58 17.07
CA GLY A 40 14.78 -24.51 18.02
C GLY A 40 14.56 -23.93 19.42
N ILE A 41 14.61 -22.59 19.55
CA ILE A 41 14.50 -21.90 20.85
C ILE A 41 13.03 -21.86 21.35
N PHE A 42 12.07 -22.13 20.46
CA PHE A 42 10.63 -22.14 20.76
C PHE A 42 10.01 -23.45 20.25
N ASN A 43 9.40 -24.24 21.15
CA ASN A 43 8.78 -25.55 20.89
C ASN A 43 7.25 -25.57 21.09
N GLY A 44 6.57 -24.43 21.00
CA GLY A 44 5.10 -24.37 20.98
C GLY A 44 4.57 -24.24 19.55
N ASP A 45 3.40 -24.85 19.26
CA ASP A 45 2.64 -24.86 17.98
C ASP A 45 3.27 -24.05 16.83
N VAL A 46 4.43 -24.51 16.36
CA VAL A 46 5.26 -23.83 15.35
C VAL A 46 4.49 -23.67 14.05
N GLU A 47 3.55 -24.57 13.80
CA GLU A 47 2.67 -24.56 12.64
C GLU A 47 1.71 -23.35 12.62
N LYS A 48 1.14 -22.95 13.78
CA LYS A 48 0.26 -21.78 13.87
C LYS A 48 1.02 -20.47 13.73
N ILE A 49 2.23 -20.39 14.30
CA ILE A 49 3.09 -19.21 14.14
C ILE A 49 3.59 -19.14 12.70
N PHE A 50 3.99 -20.26 12.09
CA PHE A 50 4.44 -20.33 10.70
C PHE A 50 3.33 -19.95 9.72
N LEU A 51 2.12 -20.48 9.90
CA LEU A 51 0.93 -20.11 9.12
C LEU A 51 0.59 -18.64 9.30
N SER A 52 0.61 -18.11 10.53
CA SER A 52 0.40 -16.70 10.81
C SER A 52 1.47 -15.81 10.16
N THR A 53 2.76 -16.17 10.24
CA THR A 53 3.84 -15.44 9.55
C THR A 53 3.74 -15.56 8.04
N THR A 54 3.27 -16.69 7.49
CA THR A 54 3.11 -16.88 6.04
C THR A 54 1.90 -16.11 5.53
N LEU A 55 0.80 -16.09 6.27
CA LEU A 55 -0.36 -15.22 6.03
C LEU A 55 0.01 -13.76 6.13
N TYR A 56 0.74 -13.35 7.17
CA TYR A 56 1.22 -11.98 7.32
C TYR A 56 2.22 -11.61 6.23
N LYS A 57 3.14 -12.50 5.87
CA LYS A 57 4.12 -12.26 4.79
C LYS A 57 3.44 -12.25 3.43
N GLY A 58 2.39 -13.04 3.22
CA GLY A 58 1.49 -12.97 2.06
C GLY A 58 0.71 -11.66 2.02
N ALA A 59 0.12 -11.23 3.14
CA ALA A 59 -0.53 -9.93 3.31
C ALA A 59 0.44 -8.75 3.22
N LEU A 60 1.72 -8.97 3.54
CA LEU A 60 2.79 -7.99 3.36
C LEU A 60 3.32 -8.02 1.91
N MET A 61 3.28 -9.15 1.21
CA MET A 61 3.57 -9.24 -0.22
C MET A 61 2.45 -8.60 -1.05
N MET A 62 1.23 -8.55 -0.52
CA MET A 62 0.12 -7.70 -0.98
C MET A 62 0.35 -6.19 -0.75
N SER A 63 1.50 -5.76 -0.21
CA SER A 63 1.81 -4.34 0.11
C SER A 63 2.61 -3.58 -0.95
N VAL A 64 2.92 -4.19 -2.10
CA VAL A 64 3.48 -3.47 -3.26
C VAL A 64 2.33 -3.09 -4.20
N PRO A 65 2.03 -1.79 -4.37
CA PRO A 65 0.95 -1.37 -5.26
C PRO A 65 1.16 -1.87 -6.68
N THR A 66 0.21 -2.64 -7.18
CA THR A 66 0.09 -3.07 -8.57
C THR A 66 -0.48 -1.94 -9.42
N LYS A 67 -0.46 -2.10 -10.75
CA LYS A 67 -1.13 -1.15 -11.65
C LYS A 67 -2.64 -1.08 -11.36
N ASN A 68 -3.25 -2.22 -11.05
CA ASN A 68 -4.68 -2.30 -10.78
C ASN A 68 -5.06 -1.57 -9.50
N ASP A 69 -4.23 -1.61 -8.45
CA ASP A 69 -4.48 -0.83 -7.23
C ASP A 69 -4.55 0.67 -7.51
N PHE A 70 -3.69 1.18 -8.42
CA PHE A 70 -3.74 2.57 -8.88
C PHE A 70 -5.01 2.87 -9.68
N ILE A 71 -5.41 1.96 -10.57
CA ILE A 71 -6.65 2.10 -11.35
C ILE A 71 -7.86 2.16 -10.42
N ASP A 72 -7.93 1.28 -9.42
CA ASP A 72 -9.06 1.23 -8.50
C ASP A 72 -9.09 2.46 -7.58
N ALA A 73 -7.94 2.97 -7.16
CA ALA A 73 -7.87 4.24 -6.45
C ALA A 73 -8.34 5.43 -7.31
N ILE A 74 -8.02 5.45 -8.61
CA ILE A 74 -8.54 6.48 -9.53
C ILE A 74 -10.05 6.38 -9.68
N LYS A 75 -10.59 5.17 -9.85
CA LYS A 75 -12.04 4.94 -9.91
C LYS A 75 -12.73 5.43 -8.64
N GLN A 76 -12.18 5.10 -7.47
CA GLN A 76 -12.72 5.56 -6.19
C GLN A 76 -12.74 7.10 -6.12
N LEU A 77 -11.64 7.76 -6.48
CA LEU A 77 -11.57 9.23 -6.52
C LEU A 77 -12.60 9.84 -7.49
N LYS A 78 -12.81 9.23 -8.67
CA LYS A 78 -13.86 9.65 -9.62
C LYS A 78 -15.26 9.51 -9.00
N THR A 79 -15.56 8.38 -8.35
CA THR A 79 -16.86 8.14 -7.69
C THR A 79 -17.11 9.14 -6.56
N GLU A 80 -16.16 9.32 -5.65
CA GLU A 80 -16.25 10.30 -4.55
C GLU A 80 -16.51 11.72 -5.10
N SER A 81 -15.86 12.07 -6.20
CA SER A 81 -15.98 13.39 -6.79
C SER A 81 -17.30 13.60 -7.54
N ARG A 82 -17.87 12.54 -8.14
CA ARG A 82 -19.24 12.56 -8.68
C ARG A 82 -20.25 12.81 -7.57
N THR A 83 -20.09 12.15 -6.42
CA THR A 83 -20.99 12.36 -5.28
C THR A 83 -20.92 13.77 -4.70
N LEU A 84 -19.78 14.46 -4.88
CA LEU A 84 -19.60 15.86 -4.50
C LEU A 84 -20.09 16.84 -5.59
N GLY A 85 -20.64 16.35 -6.72
CA GLY A 85 -21.12 17.19 -7.82
C GLY A 85 -20.02 17.91 -8.61
N LEU A 86 -18.78 17.42 -8.52
CA LEU A 86 -17.68 17.99 -9.31
C LEU A 86 -17.84 17.62 -10.79
N LYS A 87 -17.41 18.52 -11.69
CA LYS A 87 -17.41 18.27 -13.14
C LYS A 87 -16.16 17.54 -13.62
N TYR A 88 -15.06 17.69 -12.86
CA TYR A 88 -13.78 17.06 -13.14
C TYR A 88 -12.98 16.92 -11.85
N ILE A 89 -11.94 16.08 -11.90
CA ILE A 89 -10.89 16.02 -10.90
C ILE A 89 -9.52 16.12 -11.55
N GLU A 90 -8.58 16.71 -10.84
CA GLU A 90 -7.17 16.66 -11.21
C GLU A 90 -6.43 15.75 -10.24
N ILE A 91 -5.79 14.72 -10.78
CA ILE A 91 -4.98 13.79 -9.98
C ILE A 91 -3.51 14.03 -10.33
N LEU A 92 -2.70 14.29 -9.31
CA LEU A 92 -1.25 14.32 -9.38
C LEU A 92 -0.68 12.94 -9.04
N SER A 93 0.22 12.42 -9.87
CA SER A 93 0.82 11.10 -9.69
C SER A 93 1.56 10.95 -8.37
N ALA A 94 2.19 12.01 -7.85
CA ALA A 94 2.82 12.01 -6.53
C ALA A 94 1.81 11.78 -5.40
N ASP A 95 0.63 12.39 -5.47
CA ASP A 95 -0.41 12.25 -4.44
C ASP A 95 -1.05 10.88 -4.50
N LEU A 96 -1.37 10.41 -5.72
CA LEU A 96 -1.91 9.07 -5.93
C LEU A 96 -0.92 7.99 -5.45
N HIS A 97 0.37 8.15 -5.77
CA HIS A 97 1.43 7.23 -5.34
C HIS A 97 1.59 7.21 -3.82
N ARG A 98 1.58 8.38 -3.17
CA ARG A 98 1.62 8.49 -1.71
C ARG A 98 0.40 7.86 -1.04
N LYS A 99 -0.79 8.01 -1.62
CA LYS A 99 -2.04 7.45 -1.07
C LYS A 99 -2.00 5.92 -0.94
N LEU A 100 -1.37 5.23 -1.90
CA LEU A 100 -1.29 3.75 -1.92
C LEU A 100 -0.02 3.17 -1.27
N GLY A 101 0.91 4.03 -0.85
CA GLY A 101 2.02 3.64 0.00
C GLY A 101 3.34 3.34 -0.73
N TYR A 102 4.43 3.54 0.02
CA TYR A 102 5.84 3.40 -0.36
C TYR A 102 6.48 4.54 -1.17
N TYR A 103 6.27 5.80 -0.74
CA TYR A 103 7.23 6.85 -1.00
C TYR A 103 7.70 7.57 0.28
N PRO A 104 9.03 7.71 0.51
CA PRO A 104 10.14 7.12 -0.27
C PRO A 104 10.47 5.66 0.17
N GLY A 105 10.64 4.74 -0.79
CA GLY A 105 11.11 3.36 -0.57
C GLY A 105 11.61 2.72 -1.87
N PRO A 106 12.50 1.71 -1.84
CA PRO A 106 13.28 1.24 -3.00
C PRO A 106 12.43 0.62 -4.14
N ASN A 107 11.20 0.18 -3.85
CA ASN A 107 10.28 -0.36 -4.84
C ASN A 107 9.37 0.74 -5.40
N HIS A 108 9.97 1.74 -6.04
CA HIS A 108 9.25 2.88 -6.60
C HIS A 108 8.33 2.45 -7.77
N ARG A 109 7.04 2.22 -7.48
CA ARG A 109 5.99 1.89 -8.48
C ARG A 109 5.50 3.10 -9.29
N MET A 110 6.34 4.12 -9.45
CA MET A 110 5.95 5.38 -10.11
C MET A 110 5.61 5.17 -11.59
N ALA A 111 6.34 4.29 -12.30
CA ALA A 111 6.00 3.95 -13.69
C ALA A 111 4.60 3.32 -13.76
N SER A 112 4.31 2.32 -12.93
CA SER A 112 2.99 1.68 -12.85
C SER A 112 1.88 2.66 -12.47
N CYS A 113 2.14 3.62 -11.56
CA CYS A 113 1.21 4.69 -11.23
C CYS A 113 0.91 5.57 -12.45
N CYS A 114 1.94 6.01 -13.17
CA CYS A 114 1.76 6.84 -14.36
C CYS A 114 1.02 6.07 -15.47
N ASP A 115 1.35 4.79 -15.68
CA ASP A 115 0.67 3.95 -16.66
C ASP A 115 -0.81 3.76 -16.31
N ALA A 116 -1.13 3.48 -15.04
CA ALA A 116 -2.51 3.44 -14.57
C ALA A 116 -3.27 4.75 -14.80
N MET A 117 -2.61 5.89 -14.61
CA MET A 117 -3.19 7.20 -14.86
C MET A 117 -3.51 7.40 -16.35
N TYR A 118 -2.58 7.08 -17.25
CA TYR A 118 -2.81 7.16 -18.69
C TYR A 118 -3.90 6.18 -19.15
N ASP A 119 -3.86 4.93 -18.68
CA ASP A 119 -4.84 3.89 -19.04
C ASP A 119 -6.26 4.20 -18.52
N SER A 120 -6.38 5.03 -17.47
CA SER A 120 -7.67 5.46 -16.91
C SER A 120 -8.25 6.71 -17.58
N MET A 121 -7.56 7.26 -18.59
CA MET A 121 -8.05 8.38 -19.37
C MET A 121 -9.10 7.92 -20.37
N ASP A 122 -10.20 8.67 -20.45
CA ASP A 122 -11.14 8.64 -21.56
C ASP A 122 -11.04 9.95 -22.34
N VAL A 123 -10.27 9.93 -23.43
CA VAL A 123 -10.07 11.10 -24.30
C VAL A 123 -11.37 11.50 -25.00
N HIS A 124 -12.29 10.56 -25.23
CA HIS A 124 -13.59 10.87 -25.84
C HIS A 124 -14.50 11.63 -24.87
N ASN A 125 -14.33 11.41 -23.56
CA ASN A 125 -14.99 12.19 -22.51
C ASN A 125 -14.28 13.52 -22.18
N GLY A 126 -13.18 13.84 -22.89
CA GLY A 126 -12.42 15.08 -22.73
C GLY A 126 -11.30 15.03 -21.69
N ASP A 127 -10.93 13.86 -21.17
CA ASP A 127 -9.80 13.73 -20.24
C ASP A 127 -8.50 14.23 -20.88
N LEU A 128 -7.69 14.98 -20.12
CA LEU A 128 -6.49 15.61 -20.66
C LEU A 128 -5.32 15.68 -19.67
N VAL A 129 -4.12 15.60 -20.21
CA VAL A 129 -2.87 15.75 -19.45
C VAL A 129 -2.62 17.25 -19.21
N VAL A 130 -2.76 17.68 -17.96
CA VAL A 130 -2.56 19.10 -17.56
C VAL A 130 -1.08 19.42 -17.46
N MET A 131 -0.28 18.50 -16.95
CA MET A 131 1.15 18.67 -16.75
C MET A 131 1.86 17.32 -16.85
N LYS A 132 3.04 17.27 -17.48
CA LYS A 132 3.89 16.08 -17.47
C LYS A 132 5.38 16.45 -17.36
N PRO A 133 6.21 15.60 -16.74
CA PRO A 133 7.66 15.78 -16.79
C PRO A 133 8.18 15.60 -18.24
N PRO A 134 9.41 16.05 -18.56
CA PRO A 134 9.97 15.93 -19.91
C PRO A 134 9.99 14.50 -20.45
N LYS A 135 10.20 13.51 -19.57
CA LYS A 135 10.20 12.07 -19.90
C LYS A 135 8.79 11.44 -19.92
N GLY A 136 7.73 12.22 -19.76
CA GLY A 136 6.33 11.78 -19.78
C GLY A 136 5.84 11.08 -18.50
N ARG A 137 6.65 10.24 -17.86
CA ARG A 137 6.35 9.58 -16.58
C ARG A 137 7.09 10.24 -15.42
N GLY A 138 6.42 10.36 -14.27
CA GLY A 138 7.02 10.81 -13.02
C GLY A 138 6.05 11.55 -12.11
N ALA A 139 6.54 11.95 -10.94
CA ALA A 139 5.77 12.56 -9.84
C ALA A 139 5.07 13.91 -10.20
N LYS A 140 5.47 14.55 -11.31
CA LYS A 140 4.86 15.79 -11.81
C LYS A 140 3.75 15.55 -12.84
N LEU A 141 3.43 14.29 -13.15
CA LEU A 141 2.32 13.97 -14.05
C LEU A 141 1.01 14.34 -13.37
N LYS A 142 0.24 15.23 -13.99
CA LYS A 142 -1.09 15.62 -13.56
C LYS A 142 -2.06 15.45 -14.72
N ILE A 143 -3.15 14.73 -14.46
CA ILE A 143 -4.21 14.48 -15.44
C ILE A 143 -5.53 14.98 -14.88
N ARG A 144 -6.30 15.66 -15.72
CA ARG A 144 -7.67 16.04 -15.44
C ARG A 144 -8.59 14.98 -16.02
N TYR A 145 -9.42 14.40 -15.17
CA TYR A 145 -10.47 13.47 -15.54
C TYR A 145 -11.82 14.14 -15.40
N TYR A 146 -12.59 14.18 -16.48
CA TYR A 146 -13.99 14.60 -16.46
C TYR A 146 -14.85 13.46 -15.90
N LEU A 147 -15.89 13.85 -15.15
CA LEU A 147 -16.77 12.94 -14.44
C LEU A 147 -18.08 12.79 -15.21
#